data_AF-A0AAV7JIS9-F1
#
_entry.id   AF-A0AAV7JIS9-F1
#
_cell.length_a   1.000
_cell.length_b   1.000
_cell.length_c   1.000
_cell.angle_alpha   90.00
_cell.angle_beta   90.00
_cell.angle_gamma   90.00
#
_symmetry.space_group_name_H-M   'P 1'
#
loop_
_entity.id
_entity.type
_entity.pdbx_description
1 polymer ?
#
loop_
_entity_poly.entity_id
_entity_poly.type
_entity_poly.pdbx_seq_one_letter_code
_entity_poly.pdbx_strand_id
1 'polypeptide(L)'
;MLDQDDEEFIPPPMPPDKTRLPHIINQSELDDLVRDLNLTKDQSELLGSRLKGWNLLDEETKVSFFRTRQSDFSVHFEMQGSLCYCNNVDRVMELLGVQHEPSEWRLFIDSSKYSLKAVLLHKGNVLPSIPIGHSVHMKESHENMDNLLKLIRYDSYNWHICGDLKVIGLLLGMQPGYTKYCCFLCEWDSRARQSHYIVKEWPLRHQLTAGTKSVSCQSLVNPEKILLPPLHIKLGLMKNFVKAIVKYNEEGEGFKYLKDKFPKVSDAKIKEGIFIGPQIRELFKDLNFETCLNSVEKAAWNSFKSLNENFLGLRNHQFMKKLL
;
A
#
# COMPACT_ATOMS: atom_id res chain seq x y z
N MET A 1 13.54 -38.46 -4.67
CA MET A 1 14.05 -38.02 -3.36
C MET A 1 12.93 -38.27 -2.39
N LEU A 2 13.09 -39.26 -1.52
CA LEU A 2 12.18 -39.54 -0.43
C LEU A 2 12.43 -38.46 0.63
N ASP A 3 11.37 -37.78 1.05
CA ASP A 3 11.43 -36.76 2.09
C ASP A 3 12.01 -37.39 3.37
N GLN A 4 13.14 -36.86 3.80
CA GLN A 4 13.71 -37.11 5.12
C GLN A 4 13.10 -36.11 6.09
N ASP A 5 12.73 -36.63 7.26
CA ASP A 5 12.37 -35.95 8.51
C ASP A 5 10.88 -35.65 8.75
N ASP A 6 10.06 -36.71 8.79
CA ASP A 6 8.87 -36.80 9.66
C ASP A 6 9.30 -37.14 11.11
N GLU A 7 10.29 -36.43 11.67
CA GLU A 7 10.60 -36.58 13.10
C GLU A 7 9.46 -36.01 13.94
N GLU A 8 8.94 -36.81 14.87
CA GLU A 8 7.90 -36.38 15.81
C GLU A 8 8.37 -35.16 16.59
N PHE A 9 7.70 -34.02 16.40
CA PHE A 9 8.01 -32.81 17.16
C PHE A 9 7.62 -33.00 18.62
N ILE A 10 8.61 -33.22 19.48
CA ILE A 10 8.43 -33.26 20.94
C ILE A 10 8.68 -31.85 21.49
N PRO A 11 7.64 -31.14 21.98
CA PRO A 11 7.84 -29.83 22.59
C PRO A 11 8.73 -29.95 23.85
N PRO A 12 9.52 -28.92 24.17
CA PRO A 12 10.38 -28.93 25.35
C PRO A 12 9.54 -29.16 26.63
N PRO A 13 10.07 -29.88 27.62
CA PRO A 13 9.37 -30.16 28.86
C PRO A 13 8.97 -28.85 29.55
N MET A 14 7.71 -28.75 29.96
CA MET A 14 7.20 -27.57 30.66
C MET A 14 8.00 -27.33 31.96
N PRO A 15 8.24 -26.06 32.34
CA PRO A 15 8.94 -25.75 33.58
C PRO A 15 8.22 -26.35 34.80
N PRO A 16 8.97 -26.82 35.82
CA PRO A 16 8.46 -27.67 36.90
C PRO A 16 7.51 -27.00 37.91
N ASP A 17 7.09 -25.76 37.68
CA ASP A 17 6.38 -24.96 38.68
C ASP A 17 5.18 -24.20 38.10
N LYS A 18 4.22 -24.96 37.57
CA LYS A 18 2.83 -24.52 37.50
C LYS A 18 1.99 -25.62 38.16
N THR A 19 1.19 -25.25 39.14
CA THR A 19 0.07 -26.08 39.64
C THR A 19 -0.56 -26.85 38.48
N ARG A 20 -0.82 -28.16 38.63
CA ARG A 20 -1.38 -29.07 37.59
C ARG A 20 -2.79 -28.70 37.09
N LEU A 21 -3.21 -27.46 37.28
CA LEU A 21 -4.47 -26.93 36.81
C LEU A 21 -4.34 -26.58 35.33
N PRO A 22 -5.31 -26.99 34.49
CA PRO A 22 -5.34 -26.58 33.10
C PRO A 22 -5.45 -25.05 33.01
N HIS A 23 -4.73 -24.45 32.05
CA HIS A 23 -4.88 -23.02 31.74
C HIS A 23 -6.27 -22.80 31.14
N ILE A 24 -7.04 -21.91 31.77
CA ILE A 24 -8.38 -21.54 31.32
C ILE A 24 -8.26 -20.32 30.41
N ILE A 25 -8.65 -20.49 29.15
CA ILE A 25 -8.52 -19.50 28.08
C ILE A 25 -9.67 -18.50 28.19
N ASN A 26 -9.36 -17.22 28.32
CA ASN A 26 -10.36 -16.14 28.27
C ASN A 26 -10.64 -15.68 26.82
N GLN A 27 -11.60 -14.76 26.64
CA GLN A 27 -11.97 -14.26 25.31
C GLN A 27 -10.81 -13.61 24.55
N SER A 28 -9.94 -12.84 25.23
CA SER A 28 -8.80 -12.18 24.59
C SER A 28 -7.78 -13.20 24.09
N GLU A 29 -7.48 -14.22 24.90
CA GLU A 29 -6.55 -15.29 24.51
C GLU A 29 -7.11 -16.15 23.38
N LEU A 30 -8.43 -16.39 23.37
CA LEU A 30 -9.09 -17.08 22.25
C LEU A 30 -9.04 -16.25 20.96
N ASP A 31 -9.26 -14.94 21.05
CA ASP A 31 -9.18 -14.02 19.92
C ASP A 31 -7.76 -13.95 19.35
N ASP A 32 -6.73 -13.93 20.21
CA ASP A 32 -5.32 -13.97 19.84
C ASP A 32 -4.97 -15.30 19.15
N LEU A 33 -5.40 -16.44 19.71
CA LEU A 33 -5.18 -17.75 19.11
C LEU A 33 -5.82 -17.87 17.72
N VAL A 34 -7.06 -17.39 17.58
CA VAL A 34 -7.78 -17.34 16.30
C VAL A 34 -7.03 -16.49 15.27
N ARG A 35 -6.52 -15.32 15.69
CA ARG A 35 -5.73 -14.43 14.84
C ARG A 35 -4.44 -15.11 14.38
N ASP A 36 -3.70 -15.71 15.31
CA ASP A 36 -2.39 -16.29 15.05
C ASP A 36 -2.48 -17.54 14.16
N LEU A 37 -3.58 -18.29 14.28
CA LEU A 37 -3.92 -19.41 13.39
C LEU A 37 -4.60 -18.98 12.08
N ASN A 38 -4.90 -17.69 11.92
CA ASN A 38 -5.57 -17.11 10.75
C ASN A 38 -6.88 -17.83 10.36
N LEU A 39 -7.73 -18.10 11.35
CA LEU A 39 -8.96 -18.87 11.17
C LEU A 39 -10.10 -18.02 10.57
N THR A 40 -10.94 -18.66 9.75
CA THR A 40 -12.23 -18.07 9.33
C THR A 40 -13.20 -17.99 10.52
N LYS A 41 -14.32 -17.27 10.37
CA LYS A 41 -15.36 -17.19 11.41
C LYS A 41 -15.84 -18.57 11.84
N ASP A 42 -16.16 -19.42 10.87
CA ASP A 42 -16.68 -20.77 11.12
C ASP A 42 -15.62 -21.67 11.78
N GLN A 43 -14.35 -21.54 11.37
CA GLN A 43 -13.23 -22.27 11.99
C GLN A 43 -12.96 -21.79 13.42
N SER A 44 -13.04 -20.48 13.66
CA SER A 44 -12.87 -19.86 14.98
C SER A 44 -13.95 -20.34 15.95
N GLU A 45 -15.19 -20.38 15.47
CA GLU A 45 -16.31 -20.91 16.24
C GLU A 45 -16.15 -22.41 16.52
N LEU A 46 -15.74 -23.19 15.51
CA LEU A 46 -15.48 -24.62 15.70
C LEU A 46 -14.37 -24.84 16.74
N LEU A 47 -13.28 -24.09 16.67
CA LEU A 47 -12.19 -24.14 17.66
C LEU A 47 -12.70 -23.80 19.06
N GLY A 48 -13.40 -22.65 19.20
CA GLY A 48 -13.99 -22.24 20.48
C GLY A 48 -14.96 -23.29 21.03
N SER A 49 -15.77 -23.93 20.17
CA SER A 49 -16.69 -24.99 20.58
C SER A 49 -15.96 -26.23 21.10
N ARG A 50 -14.81 -26.60 20.50
CA ARG A 50 -13.99 -27.73 20.98
C ARG A 50 -13.32 -27.41 22.31
N LEU A 51 -12.71 -26.24 22.44
CA LEU A 51 -12.11 -25.79 23.69
C LEU A 51 -13.14 -25.72 24.83
N LYS A 52 -14.36 -25.26 24.53
CA LYS A 52 -15.47 -25.27 25.49
C LYS A 52 -15.83 -26.68 25.93
N GLY A 53 -15.93 -27.63 24.98
CA GLY A 53 -16.21 -29.04 25.28
C GLY A 53 -15.12 -29.73 26.10
N TRP A 54 -13.89 -29.21 26.08
CA TRP A 54 -12.77 -29.67 26.92
C TRP A 54 -12.66 -28.94 28.27
N ASN A 55 -13.59 -28.05 28.59
CA ASN A 55 -13.55 -27.19 29.79
C ASN A 55 -12.26 -26.35 29.88
N LEU A 56 -11.77 -25.88 28.72
CA LEU A 56 -10.58 -25.04 28.62
C LEU A 56 -10.90 -23.56 28.38
N LEU A 57 -12.18 -23.19 28.31
CA LEU A 57 -12.60 -21.79 28.19
C LEU A 57 -13.15 -21.28 29.52
N ASP A 58 -12.88 -20.01 29.81
CA ASP A 58 -13.51 -19.28 30.90
C ASP A 58 -15.03 -19.19 30.69
N GLU A 59 -15.80 -19.16 31.79
CA GLU A 59 -17.27 -19.14 31.75
C GLU A 59 -17.84 -17.95 30.98
N GLU A 60 -17.16 -16.80 30.99
CA GLU A 60 -17.58 -15.59 30.28
C GLU A 60 -17.25 -15.62 28.78
N THR A 61 -16.45 -16.59 28.33
CA THR A 61 -16.00 -16.68 26.93
C THR A 61 -17.12 -17.13 26.01
N LYS A 62 -17.38 -16.34 24.95
CA LYS A 62 -18.49 -16.56 24.02
C LYS A 62 -17.98 -17.10 22.70
N VAL A 63 -18.15 -18.40 22.49
CA VAL A 63 -17.84 -19.05 21.20
C VAL A 63 -18.57 -18.40 20.01
N SER A 64 -19.82 -17.95 20.22
CA SER A 64 -20.61 -17.27 19.19
C SER A 64 -20.17 -15.83 18.91
N PHE A 65 -19.24 -15.26 19.67
CA PHE A 65 -18.72 -13.91 19.47
C PHE A 65 -18.23 -13.70 18.03
N PHE A 66 -17.56 -14.69 17.44
CA PHE A 66 -17.03 -14.59 16.07
C PHE A 66 -18.11 -14.44 14.99
N ARG A 67 -19.35 -14.84 15.26
CA ARG A 67 -20.49 -14.65 14.33
C ARG A 67 -20.85 -13.17 14.21
N THR A 68 -20.79 -12.46 15.33
CA THR A 68 -21.30 -11.08 15.46
C THR A 68 -20.20 -10.06 15.75
N ARG A 69 -18.91 -10.43 15.79
CA ARG A 69 -17.80 -9.50 16.11
C ARG A 69 -17.82 -8.19 15.31
N GLN A 70 -18.32 -8.23 14.08
CA GLN A 70 -18.44 -7.05 13.21
C GLN A 70 -19.66 -6.15 13.52
N SER A 71 -20.62 -6.58 14.35
CA SER A 71 -21.91 -5.90 14.52
C SER A 71 -21.76 -4.46 14.95
N ASP A 72 -20.85 -4.22 15.89
CA ASP A 72 -20.60 -2.91 16.49
C ASP A 72 -20.02 -1.94 15.48
N PHE A 73 -19.30 -2.45 14.47
CA PHE A 73 -18.77 -1.66 13.36
C PHE A 73 -19.77 -1.52 12.22
N SER A 74 -20.55 -2.56 11.93
CA SER A 74 -21.37 -2.66 10.71
C SER A 74 -22.43 -1.58 10.63
N VAL A 75 -22.93 -1.09 11.77
CA VAL A 75 -23.86 0.06 11.85
C VAL A 75 -23.24 1.38 11.38
N HIS A 76 -21.91 1.45 11.28
CA HIS A 76 -21.16 2.60 10.80
C HIS A 76 -20.72 2.46 9.34
N PHE A 77 -21.15 1.40 8.65
CA PHE A 77 -20.90 1.20 7.23
C PHE A 77 -22.21 1.12 6.46
N GLU A 78 -22.25 1.80 5.32
CA GLU A 78 -23.40 1.83 4.43
C GLU A 78 -23.01 1.42 3.02
N MET A 79 -23.99 0.89 2.30
CA MET A 79 -23.85 0.53 0.88
C MET A 79 -24.59 1.57 0.04
N GLN A 80 -23.85 2.26 -0.84
CA GLN A 80 -24.45 3.04 -1.91
C GLN A 80 -24.06 2.42 -3.26
N GLY A 81 -25.04 1.77 -3.90
CA GLY A 81 -24.77 0.97 -5.10
C GLY A 81 -23.78 -0.15 -4.80
N SER A 82 -22.62 -0.13 -5.46
CA SER A 82 -21.53 -1.11 -5.25
C SER A 82 -20.45 -0.65 -4.27
N LEU A 83 -20.57 0.55 -3.69
CA LEU A 83 -19.59 1.13 -2.78
C LEU A 83 -20.05 0.96 -1.34
N CYS A 84 -19.27 0.21 -0.56
CA CYS A 84 -19.34 0.22 0.90
C CYS A 84 -18.49 1.37 1.43
N TYR A 85 -19.01 2.19 2.33
CA TYR A 85 -18.26 3.29 2.93
C TYR A 85 -18.56 3.43 4.41
N CYS A 86 -17.60 3.97 5.15
CA CYS A 86 -17.77 4.32 6.56
C CYS A 86 -18.51 5.65 6.66
N ASN A 87 -19.73 5.63 7.20
CA ASN A 87 -20.55 6.84 7.39
C ASN A 87 -20.10 7.65 8.63
N ASN A 88 -19.41 7.01 9.59
CA ASN A 88 -18.99 7.61 10.85
C ASN A 88 -17.59 7.13 11.30
N VAL A 89 -16.56 7.77 10.75
CA VAL A 89 -15.16 7.46 11.03
C VAL A 89 -14.80 7.68 12.50
N ASP A 90 -15.26 8.78 13.11
CA ASP A 90 -14.98 9.09 14.52
C ASP A 90 -15.46 7.96 15.45
N ARG A 91 -16.67 7.45 15.22
CA ARG A 91 -17.23 6.37 16.03
C ARG A 91 -16.50 5.04 15.81
N VAL A 92 -16.11 4.73 14.57
CA VAL A 92 -15.28 3.54 14.28
C VAL A 92 -13.94 3.63 15.00
N MET A 93 -13.29 4.80 15.00
CA MET A 93 -12.03 5.03 15.71
C MET A 93 -12.20 4.87 17.23
N GLU A 94 -13.27 5.45 17.79
CA GLU A 94 -13.61 5.32 19.21
C GLU A 94 -13.81 3.85 19.63
N LEU A 95 -14.56 3.06 18.83
CA LEU A 95 -14.77 1.64 19.06
C LEU A 95 -13.48 0.81 18.98
N LEU A 96 -12.50 1.27 18.19
CA LEU A 96 -11.16 0.68 18.14
C LEU A 96 -10.25 1.14 19.29
N GLY A 97 -10.75 1.99 20.20
CA GLY A 97 -9.94 2.55 21.30
C GLY A 97 -8.92 3.59 20.83
N VAL A 98 -9.17 4.23 19.68
CA VAL A 98 -8.25 5.18 19.05
C VAL A 98 -8.87 6.57 19.06
N GLN A 99 -8.16 7.54 19.63
CA GLN A 99 -8.55 8.95 19.49
C GLN A 99 -8.33 9.40 18.04
N HIS A 100 -9.40 9.87 17.38
CA HIS A 100 -9.29 10.37 16.02
C HIS A 100 -8.79 11.82 16.01
N GLU A 101 -7.51 11.97 15.69
CA GLU A 101 -6.89 13.26 15.35
C GLU A 101 -6.61 13.29 13.84
N PRO A 102 -7.46 13.93 13.00
CA PRO A 102 -7.36 13.85 11.55
C PRO A 102 -5.97 14.21 11.01
N SER A 103 -5.26 15.13 11.68
CA SER A 103 -3.93 15.51 11.25
C SER A 103 -2.94 14.33 11.29
N GLU A 104 -3.13 13.34 12.16
CA GLU A 104 -2.30 12.13 12.32
C GLU A 104 -2.62 10.99 11.35
N TRP A 105 -3.66 11.17 10.53
CA TRP A 105 -4.06 10.19 9.52
C TRP A 105 -3.86 10.73 8.10
N ARG A 106 -3.61 9.81 7.17
CA ARG A 106 -3.65 10.09 5.73
C ARG A 106 -4.60 9.13 5.05
N LEU A 107 -5.37 9.66 4.11
CA LEU A 107 -6.24 8.90 3.25
C LEU A 107 -5.43 8.26 2.12
N PHE A 108 -5.37 6.94 2.12
CA PHE A 108 -4.84 6.17 1.00
C PHE A 108 -5.98 5.71 0.10
N ILE A 109 -5.90 6.07 -1.18
CA ILE A 109 -6.82 5.58 -2.19
C ILE A 109 -6.04 4.72 -3.19
N ASP A 110 -6.48 3.48 -3.31
CA ASP A 110 -6.02 2.53 -4.33
C ASP A 110 -7.18 2.18 -5.24
N SER A 111 -6.96 2.23 -6.54
CA SER A 111 -8.00 1.91 -7.50
C SER A 111 -7.47 1.09 -8.65
N SER A 112 -8.30 0.20 -9.14
CA SER A 112 -8.07 -0.58 -10.34
C SER A 112 -9.15 -0.27 -11.37
N LYS A 113 -9.13 -1.02 -12.47
CA LYS A 113 -10.20 -0.94 -13.49
C LYS A 113 -11.57 -1.32 -12.92
N TYR A 114 -11.63 -2.14 -11.87
CA TYR A 114 -12.88 -2.70 -11.35
C TYR A 114 -13.10 -2.45 -9.87
N SER A 115 -12.06 -2.08 -9.13
CA SER A 115 -12.14 -1.93 -7.68
C SER A 115 -11.64 -0.57 -7.21
N LEU A 116 -12.16 -0.13 -6.08
CA LEU A 116 -11.76 1.08 -5.38
C LEU A 116 -11.61 0.75 -3.90
N LYS A 117 -10.53 1.22 -3.28
CA LYS A 117 -10.27 1.05 -1.85
C LYS A 117 -9.84 2.39 -1.27
N ALA A 118 -10.45 2.77 -0.16
CA ALA A 118 -10.11 3.93 0.63
C ALA A 118 -9.79 3.49 2.05
N VAL A 119 -8.59 3.83 2.53
CA VAL A 119 -8.05 3.35 3.79
C VAL A 119 -7.35 4.49 4.50
N LEU A 120 -7.64 4.68 5.80
CA LEU A 120 -6.87 5.59 6.63
C LEU A 120 -5.61 4.90 7.13
N LEU A 121 -4.47 5.58 6.95
CA LEU A 121 -3.17 5.15 7.41
C LEU A 121 -2.67 6.11 8.49
N HIS A 122 -2.34 5.59 9.66
CA HIS A 122 -1.73 6.39 10.72
C HIS A 122 -0.31 6.81 10.31
N LYS A 123 0.08 8.04 10.65
CA LYS A 123 1.46 8.50 10.44
C LYS A 123 2.45 7.56 11.14
N GLY A 124 3.58 7.30 10.49
CA GLY A 124 4.57 6.34 11.00
C GLY A 124 4.13 4.88 11.00
N ASN A 125 2.91 4.55 10.53
CA ASN A 125 2.33 3.20 10.55
C ASN A 125 2.33 2.56 11.96
N VAL A 126 2.13 3.37 12.99
CA VAL A 126 2.09 2.93 14.39
C VAL A 126 0.81 2.16 14.70
N LEU A 127 -0.33 2.65 14.18
CA LEU A 127 -1.62 2.00 14.34
C LEU A 127 -2.02 1.22 13.06
N PRO A 128 -2.91 0.21 13.21
CA PRO A 128 -3.46 -0.52 12.07
C PRO A 128 -4.14 0.41 11.06
N SER A 129 -4.17 -0.03 9.80
CA SER A 129 -4.92 0.67 8.76
C SER A 129 -6.43 0.46 8.95
N ILE A 130 -7.21 1.50 8.69
CA ILE A 130 -8.66 1.49 8.89
C ILE A 130 -9.36 1.64 7.54
N PRO A 131 -9.99 0.58 6.99
CA PRO A 131 -10.77 0.68 5.77
C PRO A 131 -11.99 1.58 5.98
N ILE A 132 -12.18 2.56 5.10
CA ILE A 132 -13.32 3.48 5.14
C ILE A 132 -14.10 3.52 3.82
N GLY A 133 -13.62 2.84 2.78
CA GLY A 133 -14.33 2.69 1.52
C GLY A 133 -13.84 1.48 0.73
N HIS A 134 -14.77 0.72 0.14
CA HIS A 134 -14.44 -0.44 -0.66
C HIS A 134 -15.51 -0.72 -1.72
N SER A 135 -15.09 -0.94 -2.95
CA SER A 135 -15.93 -1.47 -4.02
C SER A 135 -15.14 -2.42 -4.91
N VAL A 136 -15.83 -3.45 -5.42
CA VAL A 136 -15.31 -4.42 -6.41
C VAL A 136 -15.95 -4.25 -7.80
N HIS A 137 -16.84 -3.26 -7.95
CA HIS A 137 -17.52 -2.96 -9.22
C HIS A 137 -17.51 -1.45 -9.53
N MET A 138 -16.48 -0.74 -9.05
CA MET A 138 -16.33 0.70 -9.27
C MET A 138 -15.03 0.95 -10.00
N LYS A 139 -15.16 1.50 -11.21
CA LYS A 139 -14.01 1.91 -12.01
C LYS A 139 -13.38 3.17 -11.44
N GLU A 140 -12.10 3.31 -11.67
CA GLU A 140 -11.38 4.56 -11.44
C GLU A 140 -11.86 5.67 -12.41
N SER A 141 -12.64 6.63 -11.90
CA SER A 141 -13.10 7.82 -12.63
C SER A 141 -13.21 9.02 -11.67
N HIS A 142 -13.15 10.24 -12.22
CA HIS A 142 -13.29 11.48 -11.43
C HIS A 142 -14.63 11.52 -10.66
N GLU A 143 -15.75 11.19 -11.31
CA GLU A 143 -17.07 11.10 -10.68
C GLU A 143 -17.11 10.10 -9.50
N ASN A 144 -16.48 8.93 -9.66
CA ASN A 144 -16.47 7.92 -8.61
C ASN A 144 -15.61 8.35 -7.41
N MET A 145 -14.50 9.05 -7.67
CA MET A 145 -13.67 9.65 -6.63
C MET A 145 -14.42 10.75 -5.89
N ASP A 146 -15.13 11.62 -6.61
CA ASP A 146 -15.97 12.68 -6.03
C ASP A 146 -17.06 12.08 -5.13
N ASN A 147 -17.75 11.05 -5.61
CA ASN A 147 -18.75 10.34 -4.81
C ASN A 147 -18.15 9.73 -3.54
N LEU A 148 -17.01 9.03 -3.66
CA LEU A 148 -16.30 8.45 -2.51
C LEU A 148 -15.97 9.54 -1.46
N LEU A 149 -15.36 10.65 -1.88
CA LEU A 149 -14.94 11.73 -0.97
C LEU A 149 -16.12 12.37 -0.23
N LYS A 150 -17.26 12.56 -0.91
CA LYS A 150 -18.49 13.06 -0.32
C LYS A 150 -19.04 12.11 0.74
N LEU A 151 -19.12 10.82 0.43
CA LEU A 151 -19.67 9.81 1.33
C LEU A 151 -18.85 9.64 2.61
N ILE A 152 -17.51 9.67 2.50
CA ILE A 152 -16.62 9.60 3.67
C ILE A 152 -16.45 10.95 4.38
N ARG A 153 -17.17 11.99 3.95
CA ARG A 153 -17.12 13.35 4.49
C ARG A 153 -15.69 13.92 4.54
N TYR A 154 -14.94 13.76 3.45
CA TYR A 154 -13.53 14.15 3.36
C TYR A 154 -13.29 15.60 3.82
N ASP A 155 -14.15 16.54 3.39
CA ASP A 155 -13.99 17.97 3.68
C ASP A 155 -14.00 18.29 5.18
N SER A 156 -14.69 17.47 5.98
CA SER A 156 -14.74 17.64 7.44
C SER A 156 -13.42 17.31 8.13
N TYR A 157 -12.64 16.39 7.55
CA TYR A 157 -11.39 15.90 8.15
C TYR A 157 -10.15 16.45 7.47
N ASN A 158 -10.25 16.72 6.16
CA ASN A 158 -9.21 17.33 5.34
C ASN A 158 -7.85 16.60 5.46
N TRP A 159 -7.90 15.26 5.45
CA TRP A 159 -6.72 14.41 5.55
C TRP A 159 -5.75 14.68 4.41
N HIS A 160 -4.46 14.45 4.66
CA HIS A 160 -3.51 14.33 3.55
C HIS A 160 -3.85 13.07 2.74
N ILE A 161 -3.65 13.11 1.43
CA ILE A 161 -4.00 12.00 0.54
C ILE A 161 -2.73 11.40 -0.06
N CYS A 162 -2.64 10.08 -0.08
CA CYS A 162 -1.67 9.36 -0.88
C CYS A 162 -2.37 8.32 -1.77
N GLY A 163 -1.75 8.02 -2.90
CA GLY A 163 -2.24 7.06 -3.87
C GLY A 163 -1.19 6.86 -4.94
N ASP A 164 -1.46 6.03 -5.93
CA ASP A 164 -0.65 6.05 -7.14
C ASP A 164 -0.81 7.39 -7.89
N LEU A 165 0.10 7.66 -8.82
CA LEU A 165 0.09 8.92 -9.57
C LEU A 165 -1.16 9.10 -10.45
N LYS A 166 -1.83 8.01 -10.82
CA LYS A 166 -3.02 8.03 -11.66
C LYS A 166 -4.25 8.43 -10.83
N VAL A 167 -4.41 7.86 -9.64
CA VAL A 167 -5.41 8.29 -8.64
C VAL A 167 -5.23 9.76 -8.28
N ILE A 168 -3.99 10.17 -7.98
CA ILE A 168 -3.68 11.58 -7.69
C ILE A 168 -4.04 12.47 -8.88
N GLY A 169 -3.68 12.05 -10.10
CA GLY A 169 -4.04 12.77 -11.32
C GLY A 169 -5.55 12.98 -11.45
N LEU A 170 -6.35 11.96 -11.17
CA LEU A 170 -7.81 12.07 -11.19
C LEU A 170 -8.35 12.99 -10.11
N LEU A 171 -7.86 12.89 -8.87
CA LEU A 171 -8.25 13.79 -7.78
C LEU A 171 -7.95 15.25 -8.11
N LEU A 172 -6.85 15.50 -8.84
CA LEU A 172 -6.45 16.83 -9.28
C LEU A 172 -7.11 17.27 -10.59
N GLY A 173 -7.92 16.41 -11.22
CA GLY A 173 -8.68 16.70 -12.42
C GLY A 173 -7.87 16.63 -13.73
N MET A 174 -6.71 15.96 -13.70
CA MET A 174 -5.86 15.74 -14.86
C MET A 174 -6.53 14.82 -15.88
N GLN A 175 -6.33 15.12 -17.16
CA GLN A 175 -6.76 14.27 -18.26
C GLN A 175 -6.02 12.92 -18.23
N PRO A 176 -6.73 11.79 -18.33
CA PRO A 176 -6.09 10.48 -18.40
C PRO A 176 -5.39 10.24 -19.74
N GLY A 177 -4.46 9.28 -19.76
CA GLY A 177 -3.74 8.86 -20.97
C GLY A 177 -2.45 9.65 -21.25
N TYR A 178 -1.94 9.52 -22.48
CA TYR A 178 -0.67 10.13 -22.90
C TYR A 178 -0.86 11.59 -23.33
N THR A 179 -1.06 12.46 -22.35
CA THR A 179 -1.34 13.88 -22.58
C THR A 179 -0.06 14.70 -22.70
N LYS A 180 -0.17 15.89 -23.31
CA LYS A 180 0.98 16.79 -23.53
C LYS A 180 1.58 17.25 -22.19
N TYR A 181 0.72 17.68 -21.27
CA TYR A 181 1.13 18.21 -19.97
C TYR A 181 0.64 17.29 -18.85
N CYS A 182 1.22 16.09 -18.74
CA CYS A 182 0.74 15.04 -17.83
C CYS A 182 1.16 15.24 -16.37
N CYS A 183 2.13 16.11 -16.08
CA CYS A 183 2.55 16.43 -14.72
C CYS A 183 1.59 17.42 -14.07
N PHE A 184 1.18 17.16 -12.84
CA PHE A 184 0.34 18.06 -12.05
C PHE A 184 1.15 19.11 -11.24
N LEU A 185 2.48 18.97 -11.18
CA LEU A 185 3.39 19.91 -10.51
C LEU A 185 3.91 21.00 -11.45
N CYS A 186 4.18 20.64 -12.70
CA CYS A 186 4.81 21.51 -13.68
C CYS A 186 4.27 21.28 -15.08
N GLU A 187 4.63 22.18 -15.99
CA GLU A 187 4.22 22.19 -17.39
C GLU A 187 5.19 21.38 -18.25
N TRP A 188 5.64 20.24 -17.74
CA TRP A 188 6.50 19.31 -18.46
C TRP A 188 5.82 18.86 -19.76
N ASP A 189 6.43 19.20 -20.90
CA ASP A 189 5.91 18.88 -22.22
C ASP A 189 6.39 17.50 -22.68
N SER A 190 5.50 16.51 -22.59
CA SER A 190 5.78 15.12 -22.98
C SER A 190 6.13 14.96 -24.47
N ARG A 191 5.83 15.96 -25.30
CA ARG A 191 6.10 15.96 -26.75
C ARG A 191 7.45 16.61 -27.08
N ALA A 192 8.03 17.38 -26.16
CA ALA A 192 9.32 18.06 -26.34
C ALA A 192 10.54 17.14 -26.13
N ARG A 193 10.61 16.04 -26.90
CA ARG A 193 11.61 14.96 -26.73
C ARG A 193 13.07 15.43 -26.71
N GLN A 194 13.39 16.45 -27.51
CA GLN A 194 14.74 17.03 -27.57
C GLN A 194 15.12 17.76 -26.26
N SER A 195 14.12 18.27 -25.54
CA SER A 195 14.31 19.07 -24.32
C SER A 195 14.32 18.24 -23.04
N HIS A 196 13.83 16.99 -23.06
CA HIS A 196 13.61 16.17 -21.86
C HIS A 196 14.82 15.97 -20.97
N TYR A 197 16.03 15.96 -21.55
CA TYR A 197 17.29 15.76 -20.82
C TYR A 197 18.17 17.02 -20.78
N ILE A 198 17.70 18.13 -21.33
CA ILE A 198 18.42 19.42 -21.39
C ILE A 198 17.76 20.40 -20.42
N VAL A 199 16.43 20.51 -20.47
CA VAL A 199 15.65 21.40 -19.61
C VAL A 199 15.44 20.72 -18.27
N LYS A 200 16.14 21.24 -17.25
CA LYS A 200 16.03 20.77 -15.87
C LYS A 200 14.82 21.34 -15.15
N GLU A 201 14.45 22.58 -15.47
CA GLU A 201 13.37 23.32 -14.81
C GLU A 201 12.26 23.62 -15.81
N TRP A 202 11.09 23.08 -15.54
CA TRP A 202 9.87 23.35 -16.30
C TRP A 202 8.98 24.32 -15.51
N PRO A 203 8.20 25.18 -16.19
CA PRO A 203 7.33 26.13 -15.50
C PRO A 203 6.43 25.42 -14.49
N LEU A 204 6.34 25.96 -13.27
CA LEU A 204 5.48 25.40 -12.23
C LEU A 204 4.01 25.66 -12.57
N ARG A 205 3.14 24.74 -12.16
CA ARG A 205 1.69 24.95 -12.23
C ARG A 205 1.23 25.71 -11.00
N HIS A 206 0.97 26.99 -11.17
CA HIS A 206 0.36 27.80 -10.10
C HIS A 206 -1.13 27.46 -9.90
N GLN A 207 -1.82 27.04 -10.96
CA GLN A 207 -3.25 26.70 -10.92
C GLN A 207 -3.57 25.52 -11.84
N LEU A 208 -4.54 24.70 -11.44
CA LEU A 208 -5.10 23.61 -12.23
C LEU A 208 -6.44 24.02 -12.84
N THR A 209 -6.41 24.95 -13.79
CA THR A 209 -7.62 25.46 -14.45
C THR A 209 -8.17 24.45 -15.46
N ALA A 210 -9.39 23.97 -15.24
CA ALA A 210 -10.08 23.04 -16.13
C ALA A 210 -10.14 23.55 -17.58
N GLY A 211 -9.93 22.66 -18.53
CA GLY A 211 -9.89 22.96 -19.97
C GLY A 211 -8.52 23.42 -20.48
N THR A 212 -7.55 23.66 -19.59
CA THR A 212 -6.21 24.13 -19.97
C THR A 212 -5.14 23.10 -19.64
N LYS A 213 -4.05 23.08 -20.43
CA LYS A 213 -2.83 22.31 -20.17
C LYS A 213 -3.10 20.90 -19.61
N SER A 214 -3.97 20.15 -20.28
CA SER A 214 -4.34 18.77 -19.91
C SER A 214 -5.03 18.58 -18.56
N VAL A 215 -5.68 19.62 -18.03
CA VAL A 215 -6.64 19.53 -16.92
C VAL A 215 -8.04 19.42 -17.52
N SER A 216 -8.77 18.33 -17.23
CA SER A 216 -10.12 18.09 -17.77
C SER A 216 -11.22 18.63 -16.88
N CYS A 217 -11.02 18.61 -15.56
CA CYS A 217 -12.05 18.91 -14.58
C CYS A 217 -11.44 19.63 -13.39
N GLN A 218 -12.30 20.19 -12.55
CA GLN A 218 -11.88 20.83 -11.31
C GLN A 218 -11.27 19.78 -10.36
N SER A 219 -10.22 20.18 -9.65
CA SER A 219 -9.64 19.36 -8.59
C SER A 219 -10.67 19.12 -7.49
N LEU A 220 -10.79 17.86 -7.06
CA LEU A 220 -11.68 17.43 -5.99
C LEU A 220 -11.12 17.72 -4.59
N VAL A 221 -9.81 17.97 -4.51
CA VAL A 221 -9.06 18.11 -3.26
C VAL A 221 -8.04 19.24 -3.41
N ASN A 222 -7.67 19.86 -2.30
CA ASN A 222 -6.59 20.85 -2.30
C ASN A 222 -5.26 20.18 -2.71
N PRO A 223 -4.56 20.66 -3.76
CA PRO A 223 -3.25 20.13 -4.15
C PRO A 223 -2.23 20.03 -3.00
N GLU A 224 -2.25 20.96 -2.03
CA GLU A 224 -1.37 20.97 -0.86
C GLU A 224 -1.60 19.76 0.07
N LYS A 225 -2.74 19.07 -0.06
CA LYS A 225 -3.06 17.85 0.71
C LYS A 225 -2.51 16.59 0.07
N ILE A 226 -2.03 16.64 -1.18
CA ILE A 226 -1.47 15.48 -1.85
C ILE A 226 -0.07 15.16 -1.30
N LEU A 227 0.19 13.88 -1.06
CA LEU A 227 1.50 13.35 -0.74
C LEU A 227 2.01 12.58 -1.96
N LEU A 228 3.19 12.98 -2.46
CA LEU A 228 3.83 12.24 -3.54
C LEU A 228 4.15 10.82 -3.09
N PRO A 229 3.87 9.79 -3.92
CA PRO A 229 4.07 8.40 -3.56
C PRO A 229 5.52 7.95 -3.84
N PRO A 230 6.43 7.91 -2.83
CA PRO A 230 7.84 7.61 -3.09
C PRO A 230 8.01 6.17 -3.58
N LEU A 231 7.15 5.26 -3.12
CA LEU A 231 7.13 3.86 -3.55
C LEU A 231 6.82 3.75 -5.05
N HIS A 232 5.74 4.36 -5.53
CA HIS A 232 5.35 4.28 -6.95
C HIS A 232 6.41 4.88 -7.88
N ILE A 233 7.03 5.99 -7.47
CA ILE A 233 8.15 6.60 -8.22
C ILE A 233 9.34 5.61 -8.29
N LYS A 234 9.70 5.01 -7.16
CA LYS A 234 10.80 4.04 -7.06
C LYS A 234 10.55 2.79 -7.90
N LEU A 235 9.32 2.26 -7.87
CA LEU A 235 8.90 1.13 -8.71
C LEU A 235 9.02 1.48 -10.20
N GLY A 236 8.57 2.68 -10.60
CA GLY A 236 8.68 3.16 -11.98
C GLY A 236 10.13 3.34 -12.45
N LEU A 237 11.01 3.86 -11.60
CA LEU A 237 12.44 4.01 -11.91
C LEU A 237 13.15 2.66 -12.05
N MET A 238 12.88 1.71 -11.14
CA MET A 238 13.39 0.35 -11.25
C MET A 238 12.95 -0.30 -12.56
N LYS A 239 11.67 -0.14 -12.91
CA LYS A 239 11.13 -0.63 -14.18
C LYS A 239 11.89 -0.05 -15.37
N ASN A 240 12.08 1.26 -15.42
CA ASN A 240 12.80 1.92 -16.51
C ASN A 240 14.25 1.47 -16.60
N PHE A 241 14.93 1.32 -15.45
CA PHE A 241 16.30 0.86 -15.37
C PHE A 241 16.46 -0.56 -15.95
N VAL A 242 15.65 -1.52 -15.50
CA VAL A 242 15.75 -2.91 -16.00
C VAL A 242 15.33 -3.01 -17.47
N LYS A 243 14.28 -2.31 -17.89
CA LYS A 243 13.89 -2.28 -19.31
C LYS A 243 15.00 -1.70 -20.19
N ALA A 244 15.77 -0.73 -19.70
CA ALA A 244 16.92 -0.21 -20.41
C ALA A 244 18.05 -1.25 -20.50
N ILE A 245 18.40 -1.93 -19.40
CA ILE A 245 19.39 -3.02 -19.41
C ILE A 245 18.99 -4.08 -20.44
N VAL A 246 17.76 -4.58 -20.36
CA VAL A 246 17.27 -5.64 -21.27
C VAL A 246 17.29 -5.17 -22.72
N LYS A 247 16.89 -3.93 -22.99
CA LYS A 247 16.84 -3.39 -24.36
C LYS A 247 18.23 -3.25 -24.99
N TYR A 248 19.23 -2.85 -24.22
CA TYR A 248 20.57 -2.54 -24.75
C TYR A 248 21.59 -3.65 -24.53
N ASN A 249 21.32 -4.58 -23.60
CA ASN A 249 22.28 -5.59 -23.15
C ASN A 249 21.55 -6.83 -22.57
N GLU A 250 20.68 -7.47 -23.38
CA GLU A 250 19.88 -8.62 -22.93
C GLU A 250 20.75 -9.82 -22.49
N GLU A 251 21.93 -10.01 -23.08
CA GLU A 251 22.89 -11.05 -22.71
C GLU A 251 23.89 -10.60 -21.62
N GLY A 252 23.70 -9.40 -21.08
CA GLY A 252 24.57 -8.81 -20.07
C GLY A 252 24.51 -9.53 -18.72
N GLU A 253 25.65 -9.55 -18.02
CA GLU A 253 25.78 -10.18 -16.71
C GLU A 253 24.81 -9.58 -15.68
N GLY A 254 24.52 -8.27 -15.75
CA GLY A 254 23.54 -7.63 -14.89
C GLY A 254 22.13 -8.23 -15.01
N PHE A 255 21.65 -8.51 -16.23
CA PHE A 255 20.33 -9.13 -16.42
C PHE A 255 20.32 -10.60 -16.02
N LYS A 256 21.39 -11.35 -16.33
CA LYS A 256 21.55 -12.74 -15.86
C LYS A 256 21.50 -12.81 -14.34
N TYR A 257 22.25 -11.93 -13.67
CA TYR A 257 22.27 -11.83 -12.21
C TYR A 257 20.88 -11.60 -11.62
N LEU A 258 20.05 -10.74 -12.23
CA LEU A 258 18.68 -10.50 -11.75
C LEU A 258 17.81 -11.78 -11.79
N LYS A 259 17.97 -12.62 -12.83
CA LYS A 259 17.25 -13.91 -12.93
C LYS A 259 17.71 -14.88 -11.86
N ASP A 260 19.03 -15.00 -11.69
CA ASP A 260 19.64 -15.92 -10.73
C ASP A 260 19.33 -15.51 -9.28
N LYS A 261 19.28 -14.21 -9.00
CA LYS A 261 18.96 -13.65 -7.70
C LYS A 261 17.50 -13.88 -7.30
N PHE A 262 16.59 -13.81 -8.27
CA PHE A 262 15.16 -13.93 -8.03
C PHE A 262 14.54 -15.11 -8.81
N PRO A 263 14.93 -16.36 -8.51
CA PRO A 263 14.49 -17.54 -9.27
C PRO A 263 12.98 -17.80 -9.16
N LYS A 264 12.32 -17.22 -8.16
CA LYS A 264 10.85 -17.28 -7.98
C LYS A 264 10.09 -16.22 -8.78
N VAL A 265 10.79 -15.28 -9.44
CA VAL A 265 10.19 -14.26 -10.31
C VAL A 265 10.40 -14.71 -11.76
N SER A 266 9.33 -14.75 -12.54
CA SER A 266 9.44 -15.19 -13.94
C SER A 266 10.27 -14.23 -14.77
N ASP A 267 10.99 -14.77 -15.76
CA ASP A 267 11.76 -14.00 -16.73
C ASP A 267 10.95 -12.85 -17.35
N ALA A 268 9.68 -13.09 -17.70
CA ALA A 268 8.81 -12.05 -18.25
C ALA A 268 8.60 -10.88 -17.29
N LYS A 269 8.45 -11.14 -15.98
CA LYS A 269 8.31 -10.09 -14.96
C LYS A 269 9.62 -9.32 -14.78
N ILE A 270 10.76 -10.01 -14.77
CA ILE A 270 12.08 -9.38 -14.68
C ILE A 270 12.32 -8.49 -15.90
N LYS A 271 12.06 -9.00 -17.12
CA LYS A 271 12.19 -8.22 -18.38
C LYS A 271 11.34 -6.96 -18.38
N GLU A 272 10.12 -7.03 -17.86
CA GLU A 272 9.23 -5.88 -17.72
C GLU A 272 9.56 -4.98 -16.52
N GLY A 273 10.61 -5.30 -15.76
CA GLY A 273 11.04 -4.53 -14.61
C GLY A 273 10.03 -4.54 -13.46
N ILE A 274 9.27 -5.62 -13.32
CA ILE A 274 8.23 -5.77 -12.30
C ILE A 274 8.89 -6.32 -11.02
N PHE A 275 9.24 -5.41 -10.12
CA PHE A 275 9.81 -5.72 -8.81
C PHE A 275 8.90 -5.19 -7.70
N ILE A 276 9.00 -5.80 -6.51
CA ILE A 276 8.35 -5.29 -5.30
C ILE A 276 9.36 -4.52 -4.43
N GLY A 277 8.84 -3.68 -3.51
CA GLY A 277 9.67 -2.87 -2.62
C GLY A 277 10.80 -3.63 -1.89
N PRO A 278 10.53 -4.82 -1.29
CA PRO A 278 11.57 -5.63 -0.67
C PRO A 278 12.72 -6.04 -1.62
N GLN A 279 12.41 -6.47 -2.83
CA GLN A 279 13.42 -6.89 -3.82
C GLN A 279 14.34 -5.73 -4.23
N ILE A 280 13.77 -4.52 -4.41
CA ILE A 280 14.55 -3.33 -4.74
C ILE A 280 15.49 -2.97 -3.57
N ARG A 281 14.99 -3.04 -2.32
CA ARG A 281 15.82 -2.78 -1.13
C ARG A 281 16.96 -3.77 -0.99
N GLU A 282 16.72 -5.03 -1.35
CA GLU A 282 17.76 -6.07 -1.38
C GLU A 282 18.83 -5.74 -2.41
N LEU A 283 18.44 -5.42 -3.65
CA LEU A 283 19.38 -5.04 -4.71
C LEU A 283 20.20 -3.78 -4.36
N PHE A 284 19.61 -2.79 -3.70
CA PHE A 284 20.36 -1.60 -3.27
C PHE A 284 21.49 -1.91 -2.29
N LYS A 285 21.43 -3.03 -1.57
CA LYS A 285 22.48 -3.47 -0.65
C LYS A 285 23.45 -4.49 -1.29
N ASP A 286 23.14 -4.96 -2.48
CA ASP A 286 23.87 -6.04 -3.13
C ASP A 286 25.04 -5.51 -3.97
N LEU A 287 26.26 -5.64 -3.44
CA LEU A 287 27.47 -5.25 -4.13
C LEU A 287 27.81 -6.17 -5.32
N ASN A 288 27.37 -7.44 -5.28
CA ASN A 288 27.62 -8.38 -6.38
C ASN A 288 26.81 -7.97 -7.61
N PHE A 289 25.57 -7.51 -7.41
CA PHE A 289 24.79 -6.95 -8.50
C PHE A 289 25.54 -5.79 -9.18
N GLU A 290 26.14 -4.87 -8.40
CA GLU A 290 26.89 -3.73 -8.96
C GLU A 290 28.12 -4.15 -9.77
N THR A 291 28.75 -5.27 -9.42
CA THR A 291 29.91 -5.80 -10.16
C THR A 291 29.51 -6.44 -11.48
N CYS A 292 28.25 -6.89 -11.62
CA CYS A 292 27.71 -7.44 -12.85
C CYS A 292 27.26 -6.37 -13.86
N LEU A 293 27.18 -5.10 -13.44
CA LEU A 293 26.79 -3.99 -14.31
C LEU A 293 27.98 -3.45 -15.11
N ASN A 294 27.76 -3.14 -16.39
CA ASN A 294 28.75 -2.40 -17.16
C ASN A 294 28.88 -0.94 -16.67
N SER A 295 29.84 -0.19 -17.18
CA SER A 295 30.13 1.18 -16.71
C SER A 295 28.93 2.13 -16.81
N VAL A 296 28.13 2.04 -17.88
CA VAL A 296 26.95 2.89 -18.11
C VAL A 296 25.81 2.49 -17.18
N GLU A 297 25.53 1.19 -17.08
CA GLU A 297 24.51 0.63 -16.18
C GLU A 297 24.83 0.95 -14.72
N LYS A 298 26.10 0.81 -14.32
CA LYS A 298 26.56 1.11 -12.97
C LYS A 298 26.43 2.59 -12.64
N ALA A 299 26.75 3.49 -13.58
CA ALA A 299 26.55 4.93 -13.38
C ALA A 299 25.05 5.29 -13.20
N ALA A 300 24.17 4.68 -14.00
CA ALA A 300 22.72 4.86 -13.86
C ALA A 300 22.20 4.28 -12.53
N TRP A 301 22.69 3.12 -12.12
CA TRP A 301 22.35 2.48 -10.86
C TRP A 301 22.78 3.31 -9.64
N ASN A 302 24.00 3.84 -9.66
CA ASN A 302 24.51 4.73 -8.60
C ASN A 302 23.70 6.02 -8.50
N SER A 303 23.29 6.58 -9.65
CA SER A 303 22.40 7.74 -9.68
C SER A 303 21.02 7.41 -9.07
N PHE A 304 20.50 6.21 -9.37
CA PHE A 304 19.24 5.74 -8.79
C PHE A 304 19.35 5.50 -7.27
N LYS A 305 20.45 4.90 -6.78
CA LYS A 305 20.73 4.77 -5.35
C LYS A 305 20.77 6.12 -4.65
N SER A 306 21.52 7.07 -5.21
CA SER A 306 21.63 8.43 -4.69
C SER A 306 20.27 9.12 -4.60
N LEU A 307 19.44 9.03 -5.64
CA LEU A 307 18.07 9.55 -5.60
C LEU A 307 17.21 8.88 -4.52
N ASN A 308 17.36 7.56 -4.35
CA ASN A 308 16.63 6.84 -3.33
C ASN A 308 17.05 7.24 -1.90
N GLU A 309 18.34 7.44 -1.65
CA GLU A 309 18.87 7.81 -0.34
C GLU A 309 18.57 9.27 0.00
N ASN A 310 18.72 10.17 -0.98
CA ASN A 310 18.66 11.61 -0.78
C ASN A 310 17.29 12.22 -1.05
N PHE A 311 16.35 11.53 -1.69
CA PHE A 311 15.04 12.09 -2.03
C PHE A 311 13.87 11.16 -1.70
N LEU A 312 13.86 9.93 -2.21
CA LEU A 312 12.76 8.97 -1.99
C LEU A 312 12.84 8.21 -0.66
N GLY A 313 13.85 8.51 0.16
CA GLY A 313 14.14 7.87 1.44
C GLY A 313 13.24 8.40 2.56
N LEU A 314 13.00 7.55 3.57
CA LEU A 314 12.12 7.85 4.71
C LEU A 314 12.51 9.11 5.50
N ARG A 315 13.77 9.55 5.41
CA ARG A 315 14.30 10.73 6.12
C ARG A 315 13.75 12.06 5.59
N ASN A 316 13.16 12.09 4.39
CA ASN A 316 12.75 13.33 3.72
C ASN A 316 11.24 13.51 3.58
N HIS A 317 10.46 12.99 4.54
CA HIS A 317 9.01 13.16 4.59
C HIS A 317 8.56 14.63 4.58
N GLN A 318 9.43 15.54 5.02
CA GLN A 318 9.24 17.00 5.01
C GLN A 318 9.47 17.62 3.63
N PHE A 319 10.30 17.02 2.77
CA PHE A 319 10.60 17.49 1.42
C PHE A 319 9.48 17.12 0.44
N MET A 320 8.90 15.92 0.60
CA MET A 320 7.76 15.44 -0.20
C MET A 320 6.47 16.26 0.02
N LYS A 321 6.38 16.99 1.14
CA LYS A 321 5.31 17.95 1.43
C LYS A 321 5.54 19.34 0.81
N LYS A 322 6.76 19.66 0.37
CA LYS A 322 7.14 20.99 -0.15
C LYS A 322 7.09 21.09 -1.69
N LEU A 323 6.74 20.01 -2.38
CA LEU A 323 6.72 19.96 -3.84
C LEU A 323 5.38 20.36 -4.45
N LEU A 324 4.35 20.52 -3.61
CA LEU A 324 2.99 20.97 -3.94
C LEU A 324 2.73 22.28 -3.20
#